data_AF-A0AAV1E0R2-F1
#
_entry.id   AF-A0AAV1E0R2-F1
#
_cell.length_a   1.000
_cell.length_b   1.000
_cell.length_c   1.000
_cell.angle_alpha   90.00
_cell.angle_beta   90.00
_cell.angle_gamma   90.00
#
_symmetry.space_group_name_H-M   'P 1'
#
loop_
_entity.id
_entity.type
_entity.pdbx_description
1 polymer ?
#
loop_
_entity_poly.entity_id
_entity_poly.type
_entity_poly.pdbx_seq_one_letter_code
_entity_poly.pdbx_strand_id
1 'polypeptide(L)'
;MYEEDKELEKSIVYYEKSAHLFQTEDSNSSANQCRQKVAQFASQLGQYPKAVEIFEDIARKIAPRWRRQLVEIGVKRHLLKAGICQLCMGDVVVSMENSLGRYRELDPNFSGTREYKLLDDLAAAVEEEDVARFTDTVREYDRMTPLDAWETSLLLRAKEALKAKELEEDDHMVEEAATNLTMMKLPPPPPSSSSSPAAAGVSKIFGDDGRLKRTGTLWTASAHIITAVIGSGILSLAWAVAQLGWIAEQDPVSGKRNYTYMEVVRSNLGGIQVKVCRTIQYINLAGIAIGLTIAASVSMVAVQKSNCFHSSHHRDPRKVSSNPYMIMFGVVQILFSQIPNFDRLWWLSVVATLMSFTYSSIGLGLGVGRVVQSGKIRGSLTGITINGSTVTLTEKIWRSFQALGTIAFAFSFSIILIEIQDTIKSPPSEHKTMKKATLLSVAVTTLLYMLCGYFGYAAFGDLSPGNLLTGFGFYNPYWLVDIANIAISVHLVGAYQVCCQPLFAFIEKTAAE
;
A
#
# COMPACT_ATOMS: atom_id res chain seq x y z
N MET A 1 -14.21 14.42 -6.98
CA MET A 1 -15.63 14.86 -7.04
C MET A 1 -16.13 14.96 -8.48
N TYR A 2 -15.98 16.08 -9.21
CA TYR A 2 -16.54 16.19 -10.57
C TYR A 2 -16.00 15.13 -11.56
N GLU A 3 -14.73 14.72 -11.43
CA GLU A 3 -14.16 13.62 -12.21
C GLU A 3 -14.81 12.26 -11.87
N GLU A 4 -15.09 12.00 -10.58
CA GLU A 4 -15.74 10.77 -10.11
C GLU A 4 -17.20 10.69 -10.58
N ASP A 5 -17.87 11.84 -10.60
CA ASP A 5 -19.24 11.98 -11.09
C ASP A 5 -19.32 12.05 -12.64
N LYS A 6 -18.17 11.90 -13.33
CA LYS A 6 -18.03 11.99 -14.80
C LYS A 6 -18.52 13.31 -15.40
N GLU A 7 -18.52 14.39 -14.62
CA GLU A 7 -18.82 15.74 -15.07
C GLU A 7 -17.54 16.38 -15.66
N LEU A 8 -17.19 15.98 -16.88
CA LEU A 8 -15.93 16.36 -17.55
C LEU A 8 -15.78 17.87 -17.76
N GLU A 9 -16.86 18.56 -18.14
CA GLU A 9 -16.85 20.02 -18.35
C GLU A 9 -16.53 20.79 -17.07
N LYS A 10 -17.14 20.39 -15.95
CA LYS A 10 -16.83 21.00 -14.65
C LYS A 10 -15.42 20.64 -14.20
N SER A 11 -14.99 19.39 -14.43
CA SER A 11 -13.62 18.95 -14.15
C SER A 11 -12.59 19.84 -14.85
N ILE A 12 -12.78 20.15 -16.12
CA ILE A 12 -11.90 21.09 -16.87
C ILE A 12 -11.81 22.45 -16.18
N VAL A 13 -12.94 23.06 -15.87
CA VAL A 13 -12.97 24.41 -15.26
C VAL A 13 -12.22 24.45 -13.93
N TYR A 14 -12.40 23.44 -13.08
CA TYR A 14 -11.72 23.40 -11.79
C TYR A 14 -10.23 23.05 -11.91
N TYR A 15 -9.84 22.14 -12.81
CA TYR A 15 -8.43 21.86 -13.06
C TYR A 15 -7.69 23.04 -13.70
N GLU A 16 -8.33 23.85 -14.54
CA GLU A 16 -7.75 25.11 -15.04
C GLU A 16 -7.51 26.12 -13.92
N LYS A 17 -8.48 26.27 -13.01
CA LYS A 17 -8.31 27.13 -11.82
C LYS A 17 -7.17 26.63 -10.93
N SER A 18 -7.10 25.33 -10.68
CA SER A 18 -6.00 24.72 -9.91
C SER A 18 -4.65 24.90 -10.58
N ALA A 19 -4.57 24.72 -11.90
CA ALA A 19 -3.34 24.96 -12.65
C ALA A 19 -2.87 26.41 -12.51
N HIS A 20 -3.78 27.38 -12.58
CA HIS A 20 -3.47 28.80 -12.39
C HIS A 20 -2.95 29.08 -10.97
N LEU A 21 -3.59 28.52 -9.94
CA LEU A 21 -3.15 28.66 -8.55
C LEU A 21 -1.73 28.09 -8.34
N PHE A 22 -1.47 26.87 -8.81
CA PHE A 22 -0.13 26.28 -8.71
C PHE A 22 0.92 27.07 -9.49
N GLN A 23 0.53 27.66 -10.63
CA GLN A 23 1.41 28.52 -11.40
C GLN A 23 1.75 29.82 -10.64
N THR A 24 0.79 30.41 -9.93
CA THR A 24 1.03 31.61 -9.10
C THR A 24 1.90 31.34 -7.87
N GLU A 25 1.95 30.08 -7.41
CA GLU A 25 2.81 29.62 -6.31
C GLU A 25 4.16 29.06 -6.79
N ASP A 26 4.56 29.31 -8.05
CA ASP A 26 5.78 28.78 -8.69
C ASP A 26 5.89 27.23 -8.74
N SER A 27 4.80 26.52 -8.45
CA SER A 27 4.70 25.07 -8.45
C SER A 27 4.43 24.50 -9.85
N ASN A 28 5.40 24.69 -10.75
CA ASN A 28 5.30 24.36 -12.18
C ASN A 28 4.99 22.87 -12.46
N SER A 29 5.47 21.95 -11.61
CA SER A 29 5.20 20.51 -11.79
C SER A 29 3.72 20.19 -11.56
N SER A 30 3.14 20.71 -10.47
CA SER A 30 1.73 20.51 -10.14
C SER A 30 0.82 21.23 -11.13
N ALA A 31 1.20 22.44 -11.56
CA ALA A 31 0.50 23.16 -12.62
C ALA A 31 0.45 22.33 -13.92
N ASN A 32 1.56 21.71 -14.33
CA ASN A 32 1.60 20.85 -15.51
C ASN A 32 0.74 19.59 -15.37
N GLN A 33 0.67 18.98 -14.19
CA GLN A 33 -0.21 17.83 -13.93
C GLN A 33 -1.70 18.22 -14.07
N CYS A 34 -2.11 19.35 -13.52
CA CYS A 34 -3.47 19.87 -13.69
C CYS A 34 -3.77 20.15 -15.16
N ARG A 35 -2.84 20.79 -15.88
CA ARG A 35 -2.99 21.04 -17.32
C ARG A 35 -3.08 19.76 -18.13
N GLN A 36 -2.33 18.72 -17.78
CA GLN A 36 -2.42 17.41 -18.43
C GLN A 36 -3.84 16.82 -18.29
N LYS A 37 -4.45 16.92 -17.10
CA LYS A 37 -5.85 16.51 -16.87
C LYS A 37 -6.84 17.32 -17.69
N VAL A 38 -6.65 18.65 -17.79
CA VAL A 38 -7.46 19.51 -18.66
C VAL A 38 -7.40 19.02 -20.11
N ALA A 39 -6.22 18.71 -20.65
CA ALA A 39 -6.06 18.22 -22.01
C ALA A 39 -6.73 16.85 -22.22
N GLN A 40 -6.63 15.95 -21.25
CA GLN A 40 -7.27 14.63 -21.30
C GLN A 40 -8.80 14.72 -21.32
N PHE A 41 -9.40 15.58 -20.50
CA PHE A 41 -10.85 15.77 -20.50
C PHE A 41 -11.33 16.57 -21.73
N ALA A 42 -10.56 17.58 -22.15
CA ALA A 42 -10.87 18.36 -23.35
C ALA A 42 -10.93 17.45 -24.59
N SER A 43 -9.94 16.58 -24.77
CA SER A 43 -9.93 15.61 -25.89
C SER A 43 -11.08 14.60 -25.80
N GLN A 44 -11.47 14.13 -24.61
CA GLN A 44 -12.64 13.26 -24.46
C GLN A 44 -13.94 13.94 -24.91
N LEU A 45 -14.08 15.25 -24.63
CA LEU A 45 -15.19 16.10 -25.10
C LEU A 45 -15.08 16.53 -26.58
N GLY A 46 -14.06 16.05 -27.32
CA GLY A 46 -13.85 16.41 -28.72
C GLY A 46 -13.18 17.78 -28.93
N GLN A 47 -12.73 18.45 -27.87
CA GLN A 47 -11.98 19.71 -27.93
C GLN A 47 -10.49 19.42 -28.23
N TYR A 48 -10.20 18.71 -29.32
CA TYR A 48 -8.84 18.30 -29.68
C TYR A 48 -7.85 19.46 -29.85
N PRO A 49 -8.20 20.60 -30.48
CA PRO A 49 -7.25 21.72 -30.63
C PRO A 49 -6.73 22.22 -29.28
N LYS A 50 -7.62 22.34 -28.29
CA LYS A 50 -7.27 22.75 -26.93
C LYS A 50 -6.38 21.71 -26.24
N ALA A 51 -6.65 20.42 -26.43
CA ALA A 51 -5.84 19.35 -25.85
C ALA A 51 -4.41 19.34 -26.45
N VAL A 52 -4.30 19.47 -27.78
CA VAL A 52 -3.01 19.55 -28.50
C VAL A 52 -2.18 20.70 -27.96
N GLU A 53 -2.73 21.91 -27.92
CA GLU A 53 -2.02 23.11 -27.46
C GLU A 53 -1.45 22.92 -26.04
N ILE A 54 -2.23 22.32 -25.14
CA ILE A 54 -1.79 22.08 -23.77
C ILE A 54 -0.67 21.05 -23.70
N PHE A 55 -0.78 19.92 -24.42
CA PHE A 55 0.27 18.90 -24.43
C PHE A 55 1.58 19.43 -25.03
N GLU A 56 1.49 20.20 -26.12
CA GLU A 56 2.65 20.83 -26.77
C GLU A 56 3.29 21.91 -25.88
N ASP A 57 2.50 22.73 -25.16
CA ASP A 57 3.04 23.73 -24.22
C ASP A 57 3.76 23.06 -23.04
N ILE A 58 3.21 21.96 -22.51
CA ILE A 58 3.88 21.18 -21.47
C ILE A 58 5.20 20.60 -22.01
N ALA A 59 5.19 20.01 -23.21
CA ALA A 59 6.38 19.48 -23.86
C ALA A 59 7.46 20.58 -24.04
N ARG A 60 7.07 21.77 -24.53
CA ARG A 60 7.95 22.94 -24.73
C ARG A 60 8.58 23.44 -23.44
N LYS A 61 7.82 23.47 -22.33
CA LYS A 61 8.31 23.88 -21.00
C LYS A 61 9.29 22.86 -20.40
N ILE A 62 9.05 21.58 -20.65
CA ILE A 62 9.88 20.50 -20.14
C ILE A 62 11.17 20.37 -20.96
N ALA A 63 11.10 20.62 -22.27
CA ALA A 63 12.19 20.49 -23.22
C ALA A 63 13.52 21.04 -22.68
N PRO A 64 13.77 22.35 -22.47
CA PRO A 64 15.09 22.90 -22.15
C PRO A 64 15.80 22.32 -20.89
N ARG A 65 15.10 21.51 -20.09
CA ARG A 65 15.64 20.79 -18.92
C ARG A 65 16.37 19.47 -19.29
N TRP A 66 16.58 19.17 -20.59
CA TRP A 66 17.16 17.96 -21.24
C TRP A 66 18.48 17.37 -20.69
N ARG A 67 19.14 17.93 -19.67
CA ARG A 67 20.40 17.38 -19.14
C ARG A 67 20.27 16.05 -18.37
N ARG A 68 19.07 15.49 -18.22
CA ARG A 68 18.80 14.22 -17.50
C ARG A 68 17.86 13.31 -18.28
N GLN A 69 18.29 12.07 -18.52
CA GLN A 69 17.61 11.04 -19.32
C GLN A 69 16.17 10.69 -18.87
N LEU A 70 15.79 10.97 -17.63
CA LEU A 70 14.41 10.74 -17.13
C LEU A 70 13.39 11.78 -17.63
N VAL A 71 13.84 12.99 -18.00
CA VAL A 71 12.97 14.05 -18.55
C VAL A 71 12.60 13.76 -20.01
N GLU A 72 13.47 13.05 -20.70
CA GLU A 72 13.35 12.69 -22.11
C GLU A 72 12.12 11.81 -22.40
N ILE A 73 11.83 10.86 -21.50
CA ILE A 73 10.64 10.00 -21.57
C ILE A 73 9.35 10.83 -21.42
N GLY A 74 9.40 11.88 -20.60
CA GLY A 74 8.27 12.76 -20.37
C GLY A 74 7.86 13.51 -21.63
N VAL A 75 8.81 14.15 -22.32
CA VAL A 75 8.52 14.95 -23.52
C VAL A 75 7.92 14.08 -24.63
N LYS A 76 8.54 12.92 -24.93
CA LYS A 76 8.07 11.98 -25.96
C LYS A 76 6.62 11.55 -25.75
N ARG A 77 6.24 11.27 -24.50
CA ARG A 77 4.86 10.89 -24.16
C ARG A 77 3.86 12.04 -24.33
N HIS A 78 4.24 13.28 -24.03
CA HIS A 78 3.35 14.43 -24.26
C HIS A 78 3.16 14.71 -25.77
N LEU A 79 4.23 14.56 -26.56
CA LEU A 79 4.17 14.66 -28.02
C LEU A 79 3.31 13.54 -28.63
N LEU A 80 3.43 12.31 -28.14
CA LEU A 80 2.55 11.20 -28.54
C LEU A 80 1.07 11.53 -28.28
N LYS A 81 0.75 12.02 -27.08
CA LYS A 81 -0.64 12.38 -26.72
C LYS A 81 -1.19 13.52 -27.59
N ALA A 82 -0.36 14.51 -27.91
CA ALA A 82 -0.72 15.56 -28.86
C ALA A 82 -0.98 15.00 -30.27
N GLY A 83 -0.12 14.10 -30.76
CA GLY A 83 -0.30 13.41 -32.03
C GLY A 83 -1.58 12.56 -32.08
N ILE A 84 -1.91 11.81 -31.03
CA ILE A 84 -3.18 11.05 -30.99
C ILE A 84 -4.39 11.99 -31.08
N CYS A 85 -4.33 13.17 -30.45
CA CYS A 85 -5.39 14.18 -30.59
C CYS A 85 -5.48 14.73 -32.02
N GLN A 86 -4.34 14.90 -32.70
CA GLN A 86 -4.27 15.30 -34.12
C GLN A 86 -4.94 14.27 -35.04
N LEU A 87 -4.71 12.96 -34.82
CA LEU A 87 -5.36 11.89 -35.58
C LEU A 87 -6.90 11.92 -35.46
N CYS A 88 -7.43 12.44 -34.35
CA CYS A 88 -8.88 12.55 -34.15
C CYS A 88 -9.50 13.78 -34.84
N MET A 89 -8.68 14.66 -35.42
CA MET A 89 -9.14 15.80 -36.21
C MET A 89 -9.27 15.39 -37.67
N GLY A 90 -10.35 15.80 -38.35
CA GLY A 90 -10.71 15.26 -39.68
C GLY A 90 -9.73 15.53 -40.83
N ASP A 91 -8.80 16.47 -40.68
CA ASP A 91 -7.76 16.83 -41.66
C ASP A 91 -6.39 16.27 -41.22
N VAL A 92 -6.26 14.94 -41.27
CA VAL A 92 -5.20 14.20 -40.58
C VAL A 92 -3.84 14.35 -41.25
N VAL A 93 -3.77 14.32 -42.58
CA VAL A 93 -2.50 14.16 -43.31
C VAL A 93 -1.65 15.43 -43.23
N VAL A 94 -2.19 16.58 -43.66
CA VAL A 94 -1.44 17.86 -43.65
C VAL A 94 -1.17 18.32 -42.22
N SER A 95 -2.12 18.10 -41.31
CA SER A 95 -1.97 18.49 -39.90
C SER A 95 -0.95 17.63 -39.15
N MET A 96 -0.86 16.33 -39.47
CA MET A 96 0.11 15.43 -38.84
C MET A 96 1.53 15.68 -39.34
N GLU A 97 1.76 15.80 -40.65
CA GLU A 97 3.10 16.08 -41.18
C GLU A 97 3.68 17.38 -40.60
N ASN A 98 2.86 18.44 -40.54
CA ASN A 98 3.23 19.70 -39.92
C ASN A 98 3.50 19.53 -38.42
N SER A 99 2.65 18.79 -37.70
CA SER A 99 2.84 18.53 -36.26
C SER A 99 4.09 17.71 -35.98
N LEU A 100 4.37 16.67 -36.76
CA LEU A 100 5.61 15.88 -36.67
C LEU A 100 6.84 16.75 -36.96
N GLY A 101 6.76 17.68 -37.92
CA GLY A 101 7.77 18.71 -38.14
C GLY A 101 8.06 19.53 -36.89
N ARG A 102 7.02 20.09 -36.27
CA ARG A 102 7.12 20.85 -35.01
C ARG A 102 7.64 20.01 -33.85
N TYR A 103 7.34 18.72 -33.80
CA TYR A 103 7.82 17.81 -32.75
C TYR A 103 9.32 17.54 -32.87
N ARG A 104 9.85 17.46 -34.10
CA ARG A 104 11.31 17.38 -34.34
C ARG A 104 12.05 18.64 -33.92
N GLU A 105 11.43 19.82 -34.03
CA GLU A 105 12.00 21.07 -33.52
C GLU A 105 12.06 21.10 -31.99
N LEU A 106 11.06 20.52 -31.32
CA LEU A 106 11.00 20.44 -29.85
C LEU A 106 11.98 19.39 -29.28
N ASP A 107 12.12 18.24 -29.94
CA ASP A 107 13.05 17.17 -29.60
C ASP A 107 13.68 16.59 -30.89
N PRO A 108 14.95 16.94 -31.20
CA PRO A 108 15.65 16.45 -32.38
C PRO A 108 15.79 14.91 -32.45
N ASN A 109 15.70 14.22 -31.30
CA ASN A 109 15.78 12.76 -31.25
C ASN A 109 14.41 12.09 -31.44
N PHE A 110 13.31 12.85 -31.48
CA PHE A 110 11.96 12.31 -31.54
C PHE A 110 11.76 11.42 -32.78
N SER A 111 12.34 11.77 -33.92
CA SER A 111 12.27 10.98 -35.16
C SER A 111 12.80 9.55 -35.03
N GLY A 112 13.72 9.29 -34.10
CA GLY A 112 14.27 7.96 -33.83
C GLY A 112 13.45 7.14 -32.81
N THR A 113 12.31 7.66 -32.35
CA THR A 113 11.52 7.04 -31.27
C THR A 113 10.40 6.16 -31.80
N ARG A 114 9.91 5.25 -30.95
CA ARG A 114 8.76 4.39 -31.29
C ARG A 114 7.48 5.21 -31.38
N GLU A 115 7.38 6.26 -30.58
CA GLU A 115 6.26 7.20 -30.54
C GLU A 115 6.11 7.94 -31.88
N TYR A 116 7.22 8.43 -32.44
CA TYR A 116 7.24 9.04 -33.77
C TYR A 116 6.79 8.02 -34.82
N LYS A 117 7.40 6.82 -34.81
CA LYS A 117 7.08 5.78 -35.79
C LYS A 117 5.60 5.39 -35.74
N LEU A 118 5.02 5.26 -34.54
CA LEU A 118 3.60 5.01 -34.37
C LEU A 118 2.74 6.11 -35.02
N LEU A 119 3.04 7.39 -34.77
CA LEU A 119 2.25 8.49 -35.34
C LEU A 119 2.37 8.57 -36.87
N ASP A 120 3.57 8.34 -37.40
CA ASP A 120 3.88 8.32 -38.84
C ASP A 120 3.14 7.16 -39.54
N ASP A 121 3.25 5.95 -39.00
CA ASP A 121 2.58 4.75 -39.52
C ASP A 121 1.04 4.85 -39.42
N LEU A 122 0.50 5.47 -38.38
CA LEU A 122 -0.94 5.71 -38.24
C LEU A 122 -1.44 6.80 -39.19
N ALA A 123 -0.66 7.84 -39.44
CA ALA A 123 -0.99 8.88 -40.42
C ALA A 123 -1.08 8.29 -41.82
N ALA A 124 -0.10 7.45 -42.20
CA ALA A 124 -0.11 6.73 -43.48
C ALA A 124 -1.31 5.78 -43.59
N ALA A 125 -1.66 5.06 -42.53
CA ALA A 125 -2.84 4.18 -42.52
C ALA A 125 -4.16 4.97 -42.66
N VAL A 126 -4.23 6.19 -42.11
CA VAL A 126 -5.40 7.07 -42.27
C VAL A 126 -5.45 7.66 -43.69
N GLU A 127 -4.30 7.99 -44.28
CA GLU A 127 -4.21 8.48 -45.68
C GLU A 127 -4.59 7.41 -46.70
N GLU A 128 -4.17 6.17 -46.48
CA GLU A 128 -4.49 5.02 -47.33
C GLU A 128 -5.89 4.43 -47.04
N GLU A 129 -6.63 5.01 -46.08
CA GLU A 129 -7.92 4.51 -45.58
C GLU A 129 -7.91 3.05 -45.11
N ASP A 130 -6.74 2.53 -44.71
CA ASP A 130 -6.55 1.14 -44.34
C ASP A 130 -6.74 0.91 -42.83
N VAL A 131 -7.96 0.50 -42.48
CA VAL A 131 -8.36 0.16 -41.10
C VAL A 131 -7.61 -1.07 -40.56
N ALA A 132 -7.21 -2.01 -41.42
CA ALA A 132 -6.47 -3.20 -41.01
C ALA A 132 -5.03 -2.82 -40.62
N ARG A 133 -4.35 -2.04 -41.47
CA ARG A 133 -3.02 -1.46 -41.19
C ARG A 133 -3.04 -0.59 -39.94
N PHE A 134 -4.06 0.26 -39.76
CA PHE A 134 -4.21 1.04 -38.54
C PHE A 134 -4.25 0.14 -37.30
N THR A 135 -5.04 -0.94 -37.35
CA THR A 135 -5.21 -1.88 -36.23
C THR A 135 -3.92 -2.65 -35.93
N ASP A 136 -3.22 -3.10 -36.96
CA ASP A 136 -1.97 -3.84 -36.82
C ASP A 136 -0.84 -2.97 -36.26
N THR A 137 -0.73 -1.71 -36.71
CA THR A 137 0.22 -0.72 -36.17
C THR A 137 0.00 -0.46 -34.69
N VAL A 138 -1.26 -0.23 -34.27
CA VAL A 138 -1.59 -0.06 -32.84
C VAL A 138 -1.22 -1.30 -32.03
N ARG A 139 -1.53 -2.51 -32.55
CA ARG A 139 -1.24 -3.78 -31.86
C ARG A 139 0.26 -4.01 -31.68
N GLU A 140 1.06 -3.74 -32.70
CA GLU A 140 2.51 -3.93 -32.64
C GLU A 140 3.17 -2.96 -31.66
N TYR A 141 2.69 -1.71 -31.62
CA TYR A 141 3.14 -0.75 -30.62
C TYR A 141 2.76 -1.16 -29.20
N ASP A 142 1.49 -1.52 -28.96
CA ASP A 142 0.96 -1.90 -27.64
C ASP A 142 1.69 -3.10 -27.03
N ARG A 143 2.09 -4.07 -27.86
CA ARG A 143 2.89 -5.23 -27.45
C ARG A 143 4.23 -4.83 -26.84
N MET A 144 4.82 -3.74 -27.31
CA MET A 144 6.13 -3.25 -26.88
C MET A 144 6.04 -2.18 -25.79
N THR A 145 5.08 -1.28 -25.92
CA THR A 145 4.83 -0.14 -25.03
C THR A 145 3.33 -0.09 -24.74
N PRO A 146 2.88 -0.65 -23.60
CA PRO A 146 1.45 -0.74 -23.28
C PRO A 146 0.77 0.63 -23.30
N LEU A 147 -0.31 0.75 -24.07
CA LEU A 147 -1.14 1.94 -24.18
C LEU A 147 -2.03 2.09 -22.94
N ASP A 148 -2.20 3.33 -22.49
CA ASP A 148 -3.14 3.62 -21.41
C ASP A 148 -4.59 3.69 -21.91
N ALA A 149 -5.56 3.58 -20.98
CA ALA A 149 -6.99 3.57 -21.33
C ALA A 149 -7.45 4.83 -22.10
N TRP A 150 -6.81 5.98 -21.88
CA TRP A 150 -7.15 7.21 -22.60
C TRP A 150 -6.61 7.13 -24.04
N GLU A 151 -5.37 6.67 -24.22
CA GLU A 151 -4.73 6.48 -25.54
C GLU A 151 -5.52 5.48 -26.38
N THR A 152 -5.88 4.33 -25.80
CA THR A 152 -6.73 3.34 -26.46
C THR A 152 -8.09 3.92 -26.86
N SER A 153 -8.74 4.71 -25.99
CA SER A 153 -10.06 5.26 -26.31
C SER A 153 -10.03 6.25 -27.47
N LEU A 154 -8.99 7.09 -27.56
CA LEU A 154 -8.87 8.05 -28.67
C LEU A 154 -8.44 7.36 -29.97
N LEU A 155 -7.54 6.37 -29.91
CA LEU A 155 -7.17 5.58 -31.08
C LEU A 155 -8.36 4.77 -31.62
N LEU A 156 -9.22 4.24 -30.74
CA LEU A 156 -10.48 3.61 -31.14
C LEU A 156 -11.42 4.61 -31.84
N ARG A 157 -11.53 5.83 -31.30
CA ARG A 157 -12.34 6.88 -31.92
C ARG A 157 -11.80 7.29 -33.31
N ALA A 158 -10.48 7.42 -33.45
CA ALA A 158 -9.84 7.67 -34.74
C ALA A 158 -10.10 6.52 -35.74
N LYS A 159 -10.02 5.27 -35.27
CA LYS A 159 -10.36 4.09 -36.07
C LYS A 159 -11.83 4.05 -36.49
N GLU A 160 -12.75 4.40 -35.60
CA GLU A 160 -14.19 4.47 -35.91
C GLU A 160 -14.48 5.57 -36.94
N ALA A 161 -13.82 6.72 -36.82
CA ALA A 161 -13.91 7.79 -37.82
C ALA A 161 -13.34 7.35 -39.18
N LEU A 162 -12.25 6.58 -39.20
CA LEU A 162 -11.67 6.02 -40.43
C LEU A 162 -12.62 5.01 -41.09
N LYS A 163 -13.20 4.09 -40.31
CA LYS A 163 -14.20 3.13 -40.79
C LYS A 163 -15.44 3.80 -41.38
N ALA A 164 -15.86 4.93 -40.82
CA ALA A 164 -16.99 5.67 -41.35
C ALA A 164 -16.70 6.21 -42.77
N LYS A 165 -15.46 6.64 -43.04
CA LYS A 165 -15.03 7.08 -44.38
C LYS A 165 -14.98 5.94 -45.38
N GLU A 166 -14.41 4.79 -45.00
CA GLU A 166 -14.35 3.57 -45.82
C GLU A 166 -15.76 3.13 -46.29
N LEU A 167 -16.77 3.29 -45.43
CA LEU A 167 -18.17 2.98 -45.75
C LEU A 167 -18.86 4.06 -46.61
N GLU A 168 -18.44 5.32 -46.52
CA GLU A 168 -18.98 6.41 -47.36
C GLU A 168 -18.50 6.31 -48.82
N GLU A 169 -17.31 5.75 -49.08
CA GLU A 169 -16.80 5.52 -50.43
C GLU A 169 -17.46 4.33 -51.15
N ASP A 170 -17.88 3.30 -50.41
CA ASP A 170 -18.55 2.11 -50.95
C ASP A 170 -20.04 2.36 -51.31
N ASP A 171 -20.69 3.37 -50.71
CA ASP A 171 -22.13 3.66 -50.84
C ASP A 171 -22.42 4.91 -51.69
N HIS A 172 -21.75 5.04 -52.84
CA HIS A 172 -22.08 6.05 -53.85
C HIS A 172 -23.41 5.74 -54.56
N MET A 173 -24.52 5.65 -53.82
CA MET A 173 -25.92 5.88 -54.23
C MET A 173 -26.79 6.03 -52.98
N VAL A 174 -26.84 7.24 -52.40
CA VAL A 174 -28.06 8.01 -52.05
C VAL A 174 -27.66 9.17 -51.13
N GLU A 175 -27.97 10.36 -51.60
CA GLU A 175 -27.80 11.65 -50.94
C GLU A 175 -28.69 11.76 -49.68
N GLU A 176 -28.23 12.56 -48.71
CA GLU A 176 -29.00 13.13 -47.59
C GLU A 176 -28.93 12.38 -46.22
N ALA A 177 -27.78 12.47 -45.54
CA ALA A 177 -27.72 12.34 -44.07
C ALA A 177 -26.64 13.20 -43.38
N ALA A 178 -26.00 14.13 -44.07
CA ALA A 178 -24.97 15.01 -43.51
C ALA A 178 -25.57 16.28 -42.87
N THR A 179 -26.35 16.15 -41.79
CA THR A 179 -26.68 17.33 -40.94
C THR A 179 -27.06 17.04 -39.48
N ASN A 180 -27.00 15.79 -38.98
CA ASN A 180 -27.48 15.46 -37.63
C ASN A 180 -26.46 14.78 -36.68
N LEU A 181 -25.15 14.93 -36.91
CA LEU A 181 -24.12 14.27 -36.09
C LEU A 181 -23.36 15.14 -35.07
N THR A 182 -23.88 16.32 -34.72
CA THR A 182 -23.30 17.17 -33.65
C THR A 182 -24.00 17.10 -32.29
N MET A 183 -25.02 16.25 -32.08
CA MET A 183 -25.56 15.99 -30.74
C MET A 183 -26.01 14.53 -30.56
N MET A 184 -25.07 13.62 -30.31
CA MET A 184 -25.39 12.35 -29.66
C MET A 184 -24.79 12.33 -28.26
N LYS A 185 -25.61 12.71 -27.29
CA LYS A 185 -25.39 12.46 -25.87
C LYS A 185 -25.48 10.95 -25.65
N LEU A 186 -24.39 10.30 -25.23
CA LEU A 186 -24.37 8.86 -25.01
C LEU A 186 -25.50 8.41 -24.05
N PRO A 187 -26.24 7.33 -24.36
CA PRO A 187 -26.96 6.58 -23.33
C PRO A 187 -25.97 5.88 -22.39
N PRO A 188 -26.36 5.59 -21.14
CA PRO A 188 -25.50 4.86 -20.20
C PRO A 188 -25.17 3.46 -20.75
N PRO A 189 -23.99 2.90 -20.43
CA PRO A 189 -23.57 1.60 -20.95
C PRO A 189 -24.53 0.48 -20.50
N PRO A 190 -24.81 -0.53 -21.35
CA PRO A 190 -25.60 -1.68 -20.94
C PRO A 190 -24.88 -2.49 -19.86
N PRO A 191 -25.62 -3.17 -18.96
CA PRO A 191 -25.02 -4.06 -17.98
C PRO A 191 -24.25 -5.19 -18.68
N SER A 192 -22.98 -5.34 -18.32
CA SER A 192 -22.07 -6.34 -18.86
C SER A 192 -22.62 -7.76 -18.66
N SER A 193 -23.15 -8.36 -19.72
CA SER A 193 -23.49 -9.79 -19.74
C SER A 193 -23.26 -10.40 -21.12
N SER A 194 -21.97 -10.51 -21.49
CA SER A 194 -21.52 -11.46 -22.51
C SER A 194 -20.00 -11.69 -22.39
N SER A 195 -19.56 -12.20 -21.23
CA SER A 195 -18.26 -12.88 -21.16
C SER A 195 -18.46 -14.35 -21.52
N SER A 196 -17.67 -14.83 -22.48
CA SER A 196 -17.51 -16.26 -22.74
C SER A 196 -17.24 -17.00 -21.41
N PRO A 197 -17.83 -18.18 -21.17
CA PRO A 197 -17.79 -18.86 -19.86
C PRO A 197 -16.36 -19.13 -19.33
N ALA A 198 -15.35 -19.17 -20.21
CA ALA A 198 -13.95 -19.26 -19.83
C ALA A 198 -13.37 -17.93 -19.28
N ALA A 199 -13.76 -16.77 -19.83
CA ALA A 199 -13.29 -15.45 -19.40
C ALA A 199 -13.97 -14.98 -18.09
N ALA A 200 -15.22 -15.38 -17.87
CA ALA A 200 -15.95 -15.13 -16.62
C ALA A 200 -15.31 -15.84 -15.40
N GLY A 201 -14.66 -16.99 -15.63
CA GLY A 201 -13.92 -17.73 -14.60
C GLY A 201 -12.62 -17.05 -14.18
N VAL A 202 -11.90 -16.46 -15.14
CA VAL A 202 -10.59 -15.79 -14.90
C VAL A 202 -10.77 -14.44 -14.20
N SER A 203 -11.78 -13.64 -14.59
CA SER A 203 -12.13 -12.36 -13.95
C SER A 203 -12.60 -12.50 -12.49
N LYS A 204 -13.06 -13.69 -12.08
CA LYS A 204 -13.37 -13.96 -10.66
C LYS A 204 -12.12 -14.13 -9.79
N ILE A 205 -11.01 -14.55 -10.37
CA ILE A 205 -9.79 -14.95 -9.67
C ILE A 205 -8.78 -13.79 -9.61
N PHE A 206 -8.68 -12.99 -10.66
CA PHE A 206 -7.73 -11.88 -10.76
C PHE A 206 -8.45 -10.50 -10.67
N GLY A 207 -7.82 -9.54 -9.99
CA GLY A 207 -8.27 -8.15 -9.89
C GLY A 207 -7.76 -7.29 -11.06
N ASP A 208 -8.14 -6.01 -11.04
CA ASP A 208 -7.88 -5.04 -12.13
C ASP A 208 -6.39 -4.79 -12.43
N ASP A 209 -5.48 -5.24 -11.56
CA ASP A 209 -4.02 -5.16 -11.71
C ASP A 209 -3.36 -6.48 -12.16
N GLY A 210 -4.16 -7.50 -12.52
CA GLY A 210 -3.68 -8.81 -12.97
C GLY A 210 -3.17 -9.73 -11.85
N ARG A 211 -3.32 -9.35 -10.56
CA ARG A 211 -3.01 -10.20 -9.39
C ARG A 211 -4.27 -10.83 -8.81
N LEU A 212 -4.12 -11.81 -7.92
CA LEU A 212 -5.26 -12.43 -7.21
C LEU A 212 -6.15 -11.36 -6.58
N LYS A 213 -7.47 -11.51 -6.74
CA LYS A 213 -8.46 -10.53 -6.27
C LYS A 213 -8.38 -10.34 -4.76
N ARG A 214 -8.11 -9.11 -4.33
CA ARG A 214 -8.04 -8.71 -2.92
C ARG A 214 -9.37 -8.90 -2.20
N THR A 215 -9.33 -9.48 -1.01
CA THR A 215 -10.55 -9.76 -0.22
C THR A 215 -10.62 -9.02 1.11
N GLY A 216 -9.56 -8.33 1.49
CA GLY A 216 -9.42 -7.67 2.78
C GLY A 216 -10.49 -6.60 3.05
N THR A 217 -10.90 -6.51 4.31
CA THR A 217 -11.93 -5.60 4.82
C THR A 217 -11.38 -4.79 5.99
N LEU A 218 -12.18 -3.84 6.50
CA LEU A 218 -11.90 -3.14 7.75
C LEU A 218 -11.49 -4.11 8.88
N TRP A 219 -12.22 -5.22 9.02
CA TRP A 219 -12.01 -6.19 10.10
C TRP A 219 -10.73 -7.00 9.93
N THR A 220 -10.44 -7.47 8.72
CA THR A 220 -9.20 -8.22 8.48
C THR A 220 -7.99 -7.31 8.60
N ALA A 221 -8.07 -6.07 8.09
CA ALA A 221 -7.03 -5.06 8.27
C ALA A 221 -6.81 -4.74 9.75
N SER A 222 -7.88 -4.53 10.53
CA SER A 222 -7.77 -4.34 11.98
C SER A 222 -7.17 -5.55 12.68
N ALA A 223 -7.53 -6.78 12.29
CA ALA A 223 -6.95 -7.99 12.86
C ALA A 223 -5.44 -8.09 12.56
N HIS A 224 -5.01 -7.80 11.33
CA HIS A 224 -3.60 -7.74 10.98
C HIS A 224 -2.85 -6.67 11.77
N ILE A 225 -3.43 -5.47 11.92
CA ILE A 225 -2.83 -4.39 12.72
C ILE A 225 -2.72 -4.83 14.19
N ILE A 226 -3.80 -5.27 14.83
CA ILE A 226 -3.77 -5.70 16.25
C ILE A 226 -2.76 -6.85 16.45
N THR A 227 -2.68 -7.78 15.50
CA THR A 227 -1.70 -8.88 15.51
C THR A 227 -0.25 -8.38 15.38
N ALA A 228 -0.03 -7.28 14.67
CA ALA A 228 1.30 -6.72 14.40
C ALA A 228 1.76 -5.64 15.40
N VAL A 229 0.93 -5.24 16.36
CA VAL A 229 1.22 -4.18 17.35
C VAL A 229 2.20 -4.66 18.44
N ILE A 230 3.08 -5.62 18.12
CA ILE A 230 4.19 -6.07 18.97
C ILE A 230 5.49 -6.08 18.12
N GLY A 231 6.18 -4.93 18.04
CA GLY A 231 7.52 -4.71 17.47
C GLY A 231 8.06 -3.26 17.66
N SER A 232 9.35 -2.94 17.38
CA SER A 232 10.14 -1.69 17.67
C SER A 232 10.23 -0.53 16.62
N GLY A 233 9.19 0.31 16.45
CA GLY A 233 9.03 1.12 15.22
C GLY A 233 8.73 2.60 15.40
N ILE A 234 8.89 3.17 16.60
CA ILE A 234 8.48 4.56 16.89
C ILE A 234 9.50 5.63 16.47
N LEU A 235 10.79 5.28 16.31
CA LEU A 235 11.84 6.27 16.07
C LEU A 235 11.86 6.87 14.66
N SER A 236 11.10 6.32 13.70
CA SER A 236 11.03 6.84 12.33
C SER A 236 9.66 7.41 11.96
N LEU A 237 8.63 7.19 12.78
CA LEU A 237 7.25 7.61 12.48
C LEU A 237 7.03 9.10 12.76
N ALA A 238 7.58 9.62 13.87
CA ALA A 238 7.50 11.05 14.15
C ALA A 238 8.28 11.88 13.11
N TRP A 239 9.43 11.40 12.65
CA TRP A 239 10.19 12.04 11.58
C TRP A 239 9.50 11.90 10.22
N ALA A 240 8.98 10.72 9.84
CA ALA A 240 8.23 10.54 8.60
C ALA A 240 6.92 11.36 8.57
N VAL A 241 6.18 11.44 9.69
CA VAL A 241 4.97 12.26 9.83
C VAL A 241 5.30 13.76 9.89
N ALA A 242 6.44 14.15 10.48
CA ALA A 242 6.93 15.54 10.47
C ALA A 242 7.45 15.99 9.10
N GLN A 243 7.91 15.06 8.24
CA GLN A 243 8.33 15.35 6.86
C GLN A 243 7.17 15.26 5.85
N LEU A 244 6.09 14.53 6.16
CA LEU A 244 4.97 14.28 5.23
C LEU A 244 3.68 15.06 5.56
N GLY A 245 3.55 15.66 6.74
CA GLY A 245 2.33 16.36 7.14
C GLY A 245 1.08 15.45 7.16
N TRP A 246 -0.10 16.01 7.46
CA TRP A 246 -1.38 15.27 7.43
C TRP A 246 -1.95 15.05 6.02
N ILE A 247 -1.11 15.11 4.97
CA ILE A 247 -1.52 14.97 3.58
C ILE A 247 -0.67 13.90 2.91
N ALA A 248 -1.02 12.64 3.16
CA ALA A 248 -0.86 11.58 2.18
C ALA A 248 -2.22 11.37 1.50
N GLU A 249 -2.61 12.38 0.72
CA GLU A 249 -3.64 12.22 -0.30
C GLU A 249 -2.97 11.56 -1.51
N GLN A 250 -3.13 10.24 -1.63
CA GLN A 250 -3.05 9.62 -2.94
C GLN A 250 -4.43 9.77 -3.57
N ASP A 251 -4.51 10.64 -4.57
CA ASP A 251 -5.60 10.72 -5.53
C ASP A 251 -5.80 9.32 -6.14
N PRO A 252 -7.03 8.75 -6.16
CA PRO A 252 -7.29 7.58 -6.97
C PRO A 252 -7.07 8.00 -8.42
N VAL A 253 -6.22 7.25 -9.14
CA VAL A 253 -5.89 7.36 -10.58
C VAL A 253 -4.49 7.96 -10.86
N SER A 254 -3.61 7.07 -11.37
CA SER A 254 -2.33 7.29 -12.08
C SER A 254 -0.98 7.36 -11.34
N GLY A 255 -0.91 7.15 -10.03
CA GLY A 255 0.37 6.82 -9.37
C GLY A 255 0.72 5.32 -9.54
N LYS A 256 2.00 4.97 -9.77
CA LYS A 256 2.44 3.57 -9.73
C LYS A 256 2.16 3.03 -8.32
N ARG A 257 1.22 2.09 -8.20
CA ARG A 257 0.88 1.43 -6.92
C ARG A 257 2.12 0.69 -6.42
N ASN A 258 2.52 1.01 -5.19
CA ASN A 258 3.65 0.36 -4.52
C ASN A 258 3.07 -0.63 -3.52
N TYR A 259 3.43 -1.90 -3.67
CA TYR A 259 2.87 -3.03 -2.94
C TYR A 259 3.65 -3.35 -1.67
N THR A 260 4.87 -2.82 -1.56
CA THR A 260 5.73 -2.97 -0.39
C THR A 260 6.32 -1.64 0.02
N TYR A 261 6.68 -1.51 1.30
CA TYR A 261 7.39 -0.34 1.80
C TYR A 261 8.66 -0.02 0.99
N MET A 262 9.38 -1.04 0.52
CA MET A 262 10.57 -0.87 -0.32
C MET A 262 10.30 -0.40 -1.75
N GLU A 263 9.10 -0.57 -2.27
CA GLU A 263 8.70 0.04 -3.54
C GLU A 263 8.38 1.52 -3.33
N VAL A 264 7.69 1.87 -2.23
CA VAL A 264 7.44 3.28 -1.86
C VAL A 264 8.74 4.05 -1.64
N VAL A 265 9.70 3.47 -0.92
CA VAL A 265 11.00 4.10 -0.72
C VAL A 265 11.74 4.29 -2.04
N ARG A 266 11.70 3.32 -2.97
CA ARG A 266 12.30 3.48 -4.30
C ARG A 266 11.59 4.52 -5.16
N SER A 267 10.28 4.70 -5.00
CA SER A 267 9.53 5.69 -5.79
C SER A 267 9.74 7.12 -5.31
N ASN A 268 10.11 7.32 -4.04
CA ASN A 268 10.28 8.64 -3.43
C ASN A 268 11.74 9.03 -3.18
N LEU A 269 12.64 8.06 -2.97
CA LEU A 269 14.04 8.28 -2.63
C LEU A 269 14.96 7.62 -3.66
N GLY A 270 16.15 8.19 -3.87
CA GLY A 270 17.13 7.72 -4.84
C GLY A 270 18.43 7.20 -4.23
N GLY A 271 19.12 6.31 -4.94
CA GLY A 271 20.52 5.96 -4.68
C GLY A 271 20.79 5.35 -3.29
N ILE A 272 21.62 6.03 -2.50
CA ILE A 272 22.13 5.55 -1.20
C ILE A 272 21.01 5.49 -0.15
N GLN A 273 20.05 6.42 -0.18
CA GLN A 273 18.96 6.50 0.79
C GLN A 273 18.11 5.22 0.78
N VAL A 274 17.82 4.67 -0.42
CA VAL A 274 17.11 3.40 -0.57
C VAL A 274 17.89 2.24 0.07
N LYS A 275 19.22 2.20 -0.11
CA LYS A 275 20.06 1.14 0.48
C LYS A 275 20.03 1.22 2.01
N VAL A 276 20.17 2.42 2.58
CA VAL A 276 20.13 2.64 4.03
C VAL A 276 18.76 2.27 4.61
N CYS A 277 17.67 2.79 4.05
CA CYS A 277 16.31 2.46 4.51
C CYS A 277 16.02 0.96 4.41
N ARG A 278 16.47 0.31 3.33
CA ARG A 278 16.34 -1.14 3.16
C ARG A 278 17.06 -1.92 4.24
N THR A 279 18.32 -1.59 4.50
CA THR A 279 19.13 -2.26 5.53
C THR A 279 18.49 -2.09 6.90
N ILE A 280 18.10 -0.86 7.27
CA ILE A 280 17.47 -0.58 8.57
C ILE A 280 16.14 -1.35 8.71
N GLN A 281 15.30 -1.34 7.68
CA GLN A 281 14.01 -2.02 7.74
C GLN A 281 14.17 -3.53 7.94
N TYR A 282 15.03 -4.20 7.16
CA TYR A 282 15.21 -5.64 7.29
C TYR A 282 15.90 -6.05 8.59
N ILE A 283 16.86 -5.27 9.10
CA ILE A 283 17.42 -5.49 10.44
C ILE A 283 16.32 -5.39 11.50
N ASN A 284 15.42 -4.41 11.40
CA ASN A 284 14.31 -4.26 12.33
C ASN A 284 13.34 -5.46 12.26
N LEU A 285 12.95 -5.89 11.05
CA LEU A 285 12.09 -7.07 10.87
C LEU A 285 12.73 -8.34 11.42
N ALA A 286 14.04 -8.54 11.22
CA ALA A 286 14.78 -9.66 11.83
C ALA A 286 14.82 -9.56 13.36
N GLY A 287 15.00 -8.36 13.91
CA GLY A 287 14.94 -8.11 15.35
C GLY A 287 13.57 -8.46 15.95
N ILE A 288 12.48 -8.10 15.27
CA ILE A 288 11.12 -8.46 15.67
C ILE A 288 10.96 -9.99 15.67
N ALA A 289 11.41 -10.69 14.62
CA ALA A 289 11.35 -12.14 14.54
C ALA A 289 12.07 -12.84 15.72
N ILE A 290 13.26 -12.36 16.08
CA ILE A 290 14.01 -12.84 17.25
C ILE A 290 13.22 -12.58 18.55
N GLY A 291 12.70 -11.36 18.71
CA GLY A 291 11.92 -10.97 19.89
C GLY A 291 10.66 -11.83 20.10
N LEU A 292 9.89 -12.07 19.02
CA LEU A 292 8.70 -12.92 19.05
C LEU A 292 9.04 -14.37 19.42
N THR A 293 10.15 -14.90 18.89
CA THR A 293 10.63 -16.26 19.19
C THR A 293 10.99 -16.40 20.68
N ILE A 294 11.72 -15.44 21.24
CA ILE A 294 12.09 -15.42 22.66
C ILE A 294 10.82 -15.32 23.52
N ALA A 295 9.91 -14.39 23.20
CA ALA A 295 8.68 -14.18 23.97
C ALA A 295 7.76 -15.42 23.98
N ALA A 296 7.63 -16.12 22.86
CA ALA A 296 6.87 -17.36 22.77
C ALA A 296 7.50 -18.46 23.63
N SER A 297 8.83 -18.60 23.57
CA SER A 297 9.55 -19.57 24.38
C SER A 297 9.41 -19.31 25.88
N VAL A 298 9.51 -18.06 26.33
CA VAL A 298 9.35 -17.67 27.74
C VAL A 298 7.94 -18.00 28.24
N SER A 299 6.92 -17.76 27.41
CA SER A 299 5.53 -18.07 27.75
C SER A 299 5.33 -19.58 27.93
N MET A 300 5.88 -20.40 27.05
CA MET A 300 5.82 -21.86 27.18
C MET A 300 6.63 -22.40 28.37
N VAL A 301 7.79 -21.80 28.67
CA VAL A 301 8.55 -22.10 29.88
C VAL A 301 7.75 -21.78 31.14
N ALA A 302 6.95 -20.71 31.15
CA ALA A 302 6.07 -20.38 32.27
C ALA A 302 5.02 -21.47 32.51
N VAL A 303 4.40 -22.00 31.46
CA VAL A 303 3.45 -23.13 31.53
C VAL A 303 4.13 -24.38 32.12
N GLN A 304 5.32 -24.75 31.62
CA GLN A 304 6.01 -25.92 32.13
C GLN A 304 6.44 -25.75 33.59
N LYS A 305 6.91 -24.56 33.98
CA LYS A 305 7.24 -24.24 35.37
C LYS A 305 6.02 -24.33 36.28
N SER A 306 4.89 -23.75 35.88
CA SER A 306 3.61 -23.81 36.60
C SER A 306 3.18 -25.27 36.84
N ASN A 307 3.15 -26.08 35.78
CA ASN A 307 2.79 -27.50 35.85
C ASN A 307 3.76 -28.32 36.71
N CYS A 308 5.07 -28.07 36.58
CA CYS A 308 6.09 -28.75 37.37
C CYS A 308 5.93 -28.49 38.86
N PHE A 309 5.61 -27.25 39.23
CA PHE A 309 5.47 -26.78 40.61
C PHE A 309 4.22 -27.36 41.29
N HIS A 310 3.11 -27.48 40.55
CA HIS A 310 1.88 -28.07 41.07
C HIS A 310 1.95 -29.61 41.11
N SER A 311 2.55 -30.25 40.10
CA SER A 311 2.78 -31.70 40.10
C SER A 311 3.70 -32.14 41.26
N SER A 312 4.67 -31.32 41.65
CA SER A 312 5.59 -31.60 42.76
C SER A 312 5.07 -31.19 44.14
N HIS A 313 3.79 -30.84 44.30
CA HIS A 313 3.20 -30.38 45.57
C HIS A 313 3.98 -29.22 46.21
N HIS A 314 4.43 -28.25 45.40
CA HIS A 314 5.18 -27.06 45.83
C HIS A 314 6.59 -27.33 46.41
N ARG A 315 7.16 -28.53 46.19
CA ARG A 315 8.41 -28.92 46.85
C ARG A 315 9.69 -28.54 46.12
N ASP A 316 9.67 -28.37 44.79
CA ASP A 316 10.88 -28.00 44.03
C ASP A 316 10.60 -27.17 42.76
N PRO A 317 11.16 -25.95 42.64
CA PRO A 317 11.15 -25.19 41.40
C PRO A 317 12.20 -25.75 40.42
N ARG A 318 11.75 -26.63 39.50
CA ARG A 318 12.62 -27.16 38.44
C ARG A 318 13.14 -26.05 37.52
N LYS A 319 14.45 -26.10 37.20
CA LYS A 319 15.02 -25.30 36.11
C LYS A 319 14.53 -25.87 34.78
N VAL A 320 13.82 -25.05 34.01
CA VAL A 320 13.30 -25.40 32.68
C VAL A 320 14.10 -24.63 31.63
N SER A 321 14.59 -25.31 30.60
CA SER A 321 15.33 -24.70 29.48
C SER A 321 14.37 -24.12 28.43
N SER A 322 14.67 -22.94 27.90
CA SER A 322 13.90 -22.30 26.82
C SER A 322 14.21 -22.86 25.43
N ASN A 323 15.38 -23.46 25.24
CA ASN A 323 15.87 -23.96 23.94
C ASN A 323 14.88 -24.89 23.21
N PRO A 324 14.28 -25.93 23.84
CA PRO A 324 13.33 -26.79 23.14
C PRO A 324 12.11 -26.03 22.61
N TYR A 325 11.66 -25.00 23.35
CA TYR A 325 10.52 -24.18 22.95
C TYR A 325 10.85 -23.22 21.81
N MET A 326 12.07 -22.68 21.76
CA MET A 326 12.53 -21.89 20.61
C MET A 326 12.61 -22.75 19.35
N ILE A 327 13.13 -23.98 19.44
CA ILE A 327 13.20 -24.92 18.33
C ILE A 327 11.79 -25.30 17.85
N MET A 328 10.89 -25.64 18.78
CA MET A 328 9.49 -25.96 18.47
C MET A 328 8.80 -24.79 17.77
N PHE A 329 8.96 -23.56 18.27
CA PHE A 329 8.42 -22.36 17.64
C PHE A 329 8.96 -22.19 16.21
N GLY A 330 10.27 -22.36 16.01
CA GLY A 330 10.89 -22.31 14.68
C GLY A 330 10.30 -23.35 13.70
N VAL A 331 10.11 -24.60 14.15
CA VAL A 331 9.46 -25.65 13.33
C VAL A 331 8.05 -25.25 12.93
N VAL A 332 7.27 -24.71 13.86
CA VAL A 332 5.91 -24.19 13.57
C VAL A 332 5.98 -23.06 12.55
N GLN A 333 6.96 -22.15 12.65
CA GLN A 333 7.11 -21.06 11.69
C GLN A 333 7.49 -21.54 10.29
N ILE A 334 8.30 -22.60 10.16
CA ILE A 334 8.63 -23.20 8.85
C ILE A 334 7.37 -23.76 8.16
N LEU A 335 6.45 -24.34 8.93
CA LEU A 335 5.18 -24.86 8.40
C LEU A 335 4.27 -23.72 7.94
N PHE A 336 4.11 -22.67 8.76
CA PHE A 336 3.25 -21.55 8.43
C PHE A 336 3.85 -20.60 7.38
N SER A 337 5.18 -20.56 7.23
CA SER A 337 5.84 -19.76 6.18
C SER A 337 5.55 -20.26 4.78
N GLN A 338 5.02 -21.48 4.62
CA GLN A 338 4.57 -22.00 3.33
C GLN A 338 3.29 -21.28 2.83
N ILE A 339 2.67 -20.44 3.66
CA ILE A 339 1.52 -19.63 3.24
C ILE A 339 2.04 -18.48 2.36
N PRO A 340 1.62 -18.41 1.08
CA PRO A 340 2.36 -17.66 0.08
C PRO A 340 2.18 -16.15 0.16
N ASN A 341 1.09 -15.66 0.77
CA ASN A 341 0.77 -14.23 0.75
C ASN A 341 0.00 -13.78 2.00
N PHE A 342 0.15 -12.48 2.31
CA PHE A 342 -0.51 -11.80 3.43
C PHE A 342 -2.05 -11.90 3.40
N ASP A 343 -2.67 -11.83 2.22
CA ASP A 343 -4.14 -12.00 2.05
C ASP A 343 -4.61 -13.41 2.48
N ARG A 344 -3.79 -14.46 2.28
CA ARG A 344 -4.13 -15.83 2.73
C ARG A 344 -3.93 -16.05 4.23
N LEU A 345 -3.21 -15.15 4.92
CA LEU A 345 -2.96 -15.22 6.36
C LEU A 345 -4.08 -14.60 7.21
N TRP A 346 -5.12 -14.03 6.60
CA TRP A 346 -6.19 -13.31 7.32
C TRP A 346 -6.77 -14.09 8.50
N TRP A 347 -7.02 -15.40 8.32
CA TRP A 347 -7.61 -16.24 9.36
C TRP A 347 -6.64 -16.42 10.55
N LEU A 348 -5.34 -16.52 10.28
CA LEU A 348 -4.32 -16.67 11.32
C LEU A 348 -4.21 -15.37 12.13
N SER A 349 -4.35 -14.21 11.50
CA SER A 349 -4.42 -12.92 12.19
C SER A 349 -5.70 -12.75 13.00
N VAL A 350 -6.84 -13.26 12.55
CA VAL A 350 -8.06 -13.29 13.37
C VAL A 350 -7.86 -14.14 14.62
N VAL A 351 -7.31 -15.35 14.48
CA VAL A 351 -6.98 -16.22 15.62
C VAL A 351 -6.00 -15.52 16.58
N ALA A 352 -4.93 -14.93 16.06
CA ALA A 352 -3.95 -14.22 16.88
C ALA A 352 -4.56 -13.03 17.62
N THR A 353 -5.43 -12.26 16.97
CA THR A 353 -6.17 -11.14 17.58
C THR A 353 -7.08 -11.61 18.72
N LEU A 354 -7.81 -12.72 18.52
CA LEU A 354 -8.65 -13.30 19.58
C LEU A 354 -7.81 -13.76 20.77
N MET A 355 -6.65 -14.37 20.51
CA MET A 355 -5.73 -14.80 21.56
C MET A 355 -5.15 -13.60 22.31
N SER A 356 -4.89 -12.46 21.65
CA SER A 356 -4.44 -11.25 22.35
C SER A 356 -5.46 -10.64 23.27
N PHE A 357 -6.73 -10.60 22.87
CA PHE A 357 -7.80 -10.23 23.79
C PHE A 357 -7.88 -11.20 24.96
N THR A 358 -7.78 -12.51 24.70
CA THR A 358 -7.87 -13.55 25.72
C THR A 358 -6.80 -13.38 26.81
N TYR A 359 -5.52 -13.33 26.45
CA TYR A 359 -4.47 -13.20 27.47
C TYR A 359 -4.49 -11.83 28.16
N SER A 360 -4.89 -10.76 27.45
CA SER A 360 -4.95 -9.40 28.03
C SER A 360 -6.08 -9.30 29.04
N SER A 361 -7.26 -9.86 28.74
CA SER A 361 -8.39 -9.93 29.66
C SER A 361 -8.06 -10.76 30.91
N ILE A 362 -7.38 -11.91 30.74
CA ILE A 362 -6.94 -12.73 31.88
C ILE A 362 -5.92 -11.96 32.72
N GLY A 363 -4.90 -11.36 32.10
CA GLY A 363 -3.87 -10.58 32.80
C GLY A 363 -4.44 -9.39 33.56
N LEU A 364 -5.38 -8.65 32.94
CA LEU A 364 -6.11 -7.56 33.58
C LEU A 364 -6.95 -8.06 34.75
N GLY A 365 -7.72 -9.13 34.56
CA GLY A 365 -8.55 -9.71 35.62
C GLY A 365 -7.74 -10.17 36.83
N LEU A 366 -6.59 -10.82 36.60
CA LEU A 366 -5.66 -11.22 37.65
C LEU A 366 -5.02 -9.99 38.34
N GLY A 367 -4.67 -8.95 37.58
CA GLY A 367 -4.19 -7.67 38.11
C GLY A 367 -5.20 -7.00 39.04
N VAL A 368 -6.42 -6.79 38.56
CA VAL A 368 -7.54 -6.23 39.33
C VAL A 368 -7.82 -7.07 40.57
N GLY A 369 -7.94 -8.39 40.41
CA GLY A 369 -8.20 -9.32 41.51
C GLY A 369 -7.13 -9.25 42.60
N ARG A 370 -5.85 -9.10 42.22
CA ARG A 370 -4.74 -8.96 43.17
C ARG A 370 -4.76 -7.61 43.90
N VAL A 371 -5.10 -6.51 43.21
CA VAL A 371 -5.26 -5.19 43.86
C VAL A 371 -6.41 -5.24 44.86
N VAL A 372 -7.56 -5.80 44.47
CA VAL A 372 -8.73 -5.95 45.35
C VAL A 372 -8.41 -6.82 46.56
N GLN A 373 -7.78 -7.97 46.36
CA GLN A 373 -7.41 -8.90 47.44
C GLN A 373 -6.39 -8.28 48.42
N SER A 374 -5.42 -7.53 47.92
CA SER A 374 -4.39 -6.92 48.76
C SER A 374 -4.83 -5.62 49.44
N GLY A 375 -5.90 -4.98 48.95
CA GLY A 375 -6.43 -3.71 49.45
C GLY A 375 -5.45 -2.53 49.31
N LYS A 376 -4.37 -2.68 48.54
CA LYS A 376 -3.27 -1.70 48.43
C LYS A 376 -2.79 -1.57 47.00
N ILE A 377 -2.51 -0.35 46.58
CA ILE A 377 -1.79 -0.04 45.34
C ILE A 377 -0.29 -0.06 45.66
N ARG A 378 0.46 -0.96 45.03
CA ARG A 378 1.89 -1.19 45.33
C ARG A 378 2.85 -0.30 44.55
N GLY A 379 2.41 0.31 43.45
CA GLY A 379 3.25 1.16 42.61
C GLY A 379 3.55 2.50 43.24
N SER A 380 4.81 2.95 43.16
CA SER A 380 5.21 4.29 43.59
C SER A 380 5.12 5.31 42.45
N LEU A 381 5.07 6.60 42.79
CA LEU A 381 4.99 7.69 41.79
C LEU A 381 6.29 7.83 40.97
N THR A 382 7.44 7.48 41.56
CA THR A 382 8.77 7.64 40.95
C THR A 382 9.35 6.33 40.39
N GLY A 383 8.59 5.24 40.51
CA GLY A 383 9.02 3.89 40.17
C GLY A 383 10.19 3.43 41.03
N ILE A 384 10.97 2.48 40.50
CA ILE A 384 12.19 1.96 41.15
C ILE A 384 13.04 3.11 41.68
N THR A 385 13.23 3.13 43.00
CA THR A 385 14.07 4.12 43.69
C THR A 385 15.54 3.72 43.61
N ILE A 386 16.41 4.73 43.56
CA ILE A 386 17.87 4.50 43.62
C ILE A 386 18.17 4.19 45.08
N ASN A 387 18.47 2.93 45.37
CA ASN A 387 18.91 2.51 46.68
C ASN A 387 20.12 1.61 46.48
N GLY A 388 21.25 1.93 47.13
CA GLY A 388 22.57 1.37 46.81
C GLY A 388 22.70 -0.15 46.88
N SER A 389 21.70 -0.85 47.43
CA SER A 389 21.58 -2.31 47.49
C SER A 389 20.65 -2.94 46.45
N THR A 390 19.83 -2.17 45.73
CA THR A 390 18.80 -2.70 44.82
C THR A 390 19.00 -2.28 43.36
N VAL A 391 19.23 -1.00 43.07
CA VAL A 391 19.42 -0.48 41.71
C VAL A 391 20.33 0.75 41.74
N THR A 392 21.37 0.77 40.90
CA THR A 392 22.28 1.92 40.74
C THR A 392 21.68 3.01 39.82
N LEU A 393 22.23 4.22 39.83
CA LEU A 393 21.81 5.29 38.92
C LEU A 393 21.91 4.85 37.44
N THR A 394 23.04 4.26 37.06
CA THR A 394 23.27 3.76 35.69
C THR A 394 22.25 2.71 35.29
N GLU A 395 21.93 1.79 36.21
CA GLU A 395 20.96 0.74 35.96
C GLU A 395 19.53 1.28 35.86
N LYS A 396 19.19 2.31 36.65
CA LYS A 396 17.91 3.02 36.51
C LYS A 396 17.80 3.67 35.13
N ILE A 397 18.84 4.36 34.65
CA ILE A 397 18.87 4.96 33.31
C ILE A 397 18.68 3.87 32.24
N TRP A 398 19.42 2.77 32.34
CA TRP A 398 19.35 1.66 31.39
C TRP A 398 17.96 1.01 31.34
N ARG A 399 17.34 0.79 32.51
CA ARG A 399 15.97 0.25 32.60
C ARG A 399 14.93 1.22 32.04
N SER A 400 15.11 2.54 32.20
CA SER A 400 14.26 3.55 31.55
C SER A 400 14.34 3.49 30.02
N PHE A 401 15.55 3.35 29.46
CA PHE A 401 15.71 3.16 28.01
C PHE A 401 15.10 1.85 27.53
N GLN A 402 15.22 0.76 28.29
CA GLN A 402 14.55 -0.50 27.99
C GLN A 402 13.02 -0.36 28.03
N ALA A 403 12.47 0.41 28.97
CA ALA A 403 11.03 0.67 29.04
C ALA A 403 10.54 1.47 27.82
N LEU A 404 11.27 2.53 27.42
CA LEU A 404 11.00 3.25 26.17
C LEU A 404 11.10 2.33 24.95
N GLY A 405 12.11 1.46 24.92
CA GLY A 405 12.27 0.43 23.89
C GLY A 405 11.10 -0.56 23.87
N THR A 406 10.55 -0.93 25.03
CA THR A 406 9.40 -1.83 25.17
C THR A 406 8.09 -1.15 24.71
N ILE A 407 7.89 0.14 25.04
CA ILE A 407 6.77 0.93 24.53
C ILE A 407 6.89 1.12 23.02
N ALA A 408 8.08 1.44 22.52
CA ALA A 408 8.37 1.50 21.09
C ALA A 408 8.13 0.14 20.43
N PHE A 409 8.45 -0.95 21.15
CA PHE A 409 8.18 -2.34 20.79
C PHE A 409 6.69 -2.68 20.84
N ALA A 410 5.82 -1.85 21.41
CA ALA A 410 4.40 -2.13 21.49
C ALA A 410 3.61 -1.51 20.33
N PHE A 411 4.23 -0.87 19.33
CA PHE A 411 3.50 -0.14 18.28
C PHE A 411 4.12 -0.22 16.85
N SER A 412 4.64 -1.37 16.41
CA SER A 412 5.35 -1.51 15.10
C SER A 412 4.57 -1.88 13.85
N PHE A 413 3.25 -1.91 13.89
CA PHE A 413 2.50 -2.22 12.66
C PHE A 413 2.80 -1.24 11.50
N SER A 414 3.36 -0.06 11.79
CA SER A 414 3.79 0.93 10.80
C SER A 414 4.77 0.39 9.75
N ILE A 415 5.59 -0.60 10.09
CA ILE A 415 6.61 -1.17 9.19
C ILE A 415 5.97 -2.05 8.10
N ILE A 416 4.78 -2.60 8.36
CA ILE A 416 4.03 -3.47 7.46
C ILE A 416 2.70 -2.85 7.01
N LEU A 417 2.53 -1.55 7.26
CA LEU A 417 1.27 -0.82 7.01
C LEU A 417 0.86 -0.88 5.54
N ILE A 418 1.83 -0.75 4.64
CA ILE A 418 1.62 -0.72 3.19
C ILE A 418 1.22 -2.12 2.70
N GLU A 419 1.86 -3.16 3.24
CA GLU A 419 1.58 -4.56 2.96
C GLU A 419 0.18 -4.96 3.46
N ILE A 420 -0.26 -4.46 4.62
CA ILE A 420 -1.65 -4.63 5.10
C ILE A 420 -2.62 -3.89 4.17
N GLN A 421 -2.33 -2.63 3.83
CA GLN A 421 -3.19 -1.82 2.97
C GLN A 421 -3.35 -2.46 1.59
N ASP A 422 -2.32 -3.15 1.08
CA ASP A 422 -2.40 -3.85 -0.19
C ASP A 422 -3.33 -5.07 -0.19
N THR A 423 -3.79 -5.55 0.97
CA THR A 423 -4.82 -6.61 1.03
C THR A 423 -6.25 -6.11 0.91
N ILE A 424 -6.47 -4.80 1.08
CA ILE A 424 -7.81 -4.22 1.20
C ILE A 424 -8.50 -4.19 -0.17
N LYS A 425 -9.76 -4.62 -0.20
CA LYS A 425 -10.62 -4.51 -1.37
C LYS A 425 -11.09 -3.06 -1.60
N SER A 426 -11.24 -2.68 -2.86
CA SER A 426 -11.87 -1.43 -3.29
C SER A 426 -13.08 -1.74 -4.16
N PRO A 427 -14.17 -0.95 -4.10
CA PRO A 427 -14.43 0.24 -3.24
C PRO A 427 -14.89 -0.09 -1.79
N PRO A 428 -14.79 0.85 -0.81
CA PRO A 428 -14.23 2.21 -0.91
C PRO A 428 -12.69 2.21 -0.95
N SER A 429 -12.06 3.33 -1.29
CA SER A 429 -10.60 3.40 -1.45
C SER A 429 -9.82 2.84 -0.25
N GLU A 430 -8.74 2.13 -0.53
CA GLU A 430 -7.97 1.35 0.43
C GLU A 430 -7.51 2.21 1.60
N HIS A 431 -7.05 3.44 1.33
CA HIS A 431 -6.61 4.37 2.37
C HIS A 431 -7.75 4.76 3.34
N LYS A 432 -8.99 4.91 2.86
CA LYS A 432 -10.14 5.28 3.72
C LYS A 432 -10.44 4.14 4.69
N THR A 433 -10.41 2.90 4.20
CA THR A 433 -10.56 1.70 5.02
C THR A 433 -9.38 1.54 5.97
N MET A 434 -8.15 1.75 5.49
CA MET A 434 -6.93 1.63 6.28
C MET A 434 -6.85 2.67 7.40
N LYS A 435 -7.30 3.91 7.16
CA LYS A 435 -7.37 4.97 8.18
C LYS A 435 -8.32 4.59 9.32
N LYS A 436 -9.50 4.05 8.99
CA LYS A 436 -10.46 3.54 9.97
C LYS A 436 -9.89 2.34 10.73
N ALA A 437 -9.28 1.38 10.03
CA ALA A 437 -8.68 0.20 10.62
C ALA A 437 -7.56 0.58 11.61
N THR A 438 -6.71 1.51 11.21
CA THR A 438 -5.60 2.03 12.02
C THR A 438 -6.10 2.74 13.27
N LEU A 439 -7.06 3.68 13.12
CA LEU A 439 -7.63 4.40 14.25
C LEU A 439 -8.23 3.45 15.28
N LEU A 440 -9.06 2.51 14.82
CA LEU A 440 -9.70 1.52 15.69
C LEU A 440 -8.65 0.66 16.41
N SER A 441 -7.68 0.11 15.68
CA SER A 441 -6.71 -0.83 16.23
C SER A 441 -5.75 -0.16 17.23
N VAL A 442 -5.28 1.05 16.92
CA VAL A 442 -4.43 1.83 17.83
C VAL A 442 -5.18 2.21 19.10
N ALA A 443 -6.43 2.66 18.99
CA ALA A 443 -7.25 3.01 20.15
C ALA A 443 -7.48 1.81 21.07
N VAL A 444 -7.91 0.67 20.50
CA VAL A 444 -8.17 -0.57 21.26
C VAL A 444 -6.89 -1.08 21.93
N THR A 445 -5.78 -1.14 21.21
CA THR A 445 -4.55 -1.72 21.75
C THR A 445 -3.90 -0.80 22.79
N THR A 446 -3.95 0.52 22.58
CA THR A 446 -3.50 1.49 23.60
C THR A 446 -4.30 1.34 24.88
N LEU A 447 -5.63 1.22 24.78
CA LEU A 447 -6.48 1.02 25.95
C LEU A 447 -6.11 -0.26 26.70
N LEU A 448 -5.93 -1.39 26.00
CA LEU A 448 -5.54 -2.65 26.61
C LEU A 448 -4.17 -2.59 27.29
N TYR A 449 -3.16 -2.01 26.64
CA TYR A 449 -1.83 -1.85 27.23
C TYR A 449 -1.84 -0.95 28.45
N MET A 450 -2.60 0.14 28.41
CA MET A 450 -2.74 1.03 29.55
C MET A 450 -3.44 0.34 30.71
N LEU A 451 -4.53 -0.38 30.46
CA LEU A 451 -5.23 -1.15 31.50
C LEU A 451 -4.32 -2.23 32.11
N CYS A 452 -3.69 -3.07 31.28
CA CYS A 452 -2.79 -4.12 31.77
C CYS A 452 -1.56 -3.55 32.49
N GLY A 453 -0.98 -2.47 31.96
CA GLY A 453 0.18 -1.79 32.54
C GLY A 453 -0.15 -1.14 33.87
N TYR A 454 -1.25 -0.40 33.97
CA TYR A 454 -1.66 0.28 35.21
C TYR A 454 -2.10 -0.70 36.29
N PHE A 455 -2.97 -1.66 35.97
CA PHE A 455 -3.41 -2.64 36.97
C PHE A 455 -2.31 -3.63 37.32
N GLY A 456 -1.44 -3.98 36.37
CA GLY A 456 -0.23 -4.76 36.64
C GLY A 456 0.72 -4.04 37.59
N TYR A 457 1.00 -2.76 37.32
CA TYR A 457 1.84 -1.93 38.19
C TYR A 457 1.22 -1.70 39.56
N ALA A 458 -0.10 -1.50 39.65
CA ALA A 458 -0.80 -1.42 40.91
C ALA A 458 -0.71 -2.74 41.72
N ALA A 459 -0.73 -3.90 41.03
CA ALA A 459 -0.70 -5.21 41.65
C ALA A 459 0.69 -5.66 42.12
N PHE A 460 1.76 -5.29 41.42
CA PHE A 460 3.13 -5.75 41.70
C PHE A 460 4.09 -4.65 42.18
N GLY A 461 3.78 -3.38 41.88
CA GLY A 461 4.58 -2.23 42.27
C GLY A 461 5.89 -2.10 41.49
N ASP A 462 6.88 -1.48 42.12
CA ASP A 462 8.15 -1.09 41.47
C ASP A 462 8.98 -2.29 40.99
N LEU A 463 8.70 -3.50 41.51
CA LEU A 463 9.34 -4.76 41.11
C LEU A 463 8.46 -5.58 40.15
N SER A 464 7.61 -4.89 39.37
CA SER A 464 6.76 -5.53 38.37
C SER A 464 7.58 -6.39 37.40
N PRO A 465 7.15 -7.64 37.12
CA PRO A 465 7.87 -8.52 36.23
C PRO A 465 7.78 -8.04 34.77
N GLY A 466 8.82 -8.31 33.97
CA GLY A 466 8.85 -7.94 32.54
C GLY A 466 7.74 -8.59 31.69
N ASN A 467 7.18 -9.71 32.14
CA ASN A 467 5.93 -10.27 31.63
C ASN A 467 4.94 -10.35 32.80
N LEU A 468 3.81 -9.64 32.69
CA LEU A 468 2.77 -9.57 33.72
C LEU A 468 2.36 -10.95 34.25
N LEU A 469 2.18 -11.93 33.36
CA LEU A 469 1.70 -13.27 33.72
C LEU A 469 2.71 -14.08 34.54
N THR A 470 4.02 -13.78 34.41
CA THR A 470 5.03 -14.48 35.21
C THR A 470 4.93 -14.13 36.70
N GLY A 471 4.43 -12.94 37.03
CA GLY A 471 4.11 -12.56 38.42
C GLY A 471 2.94 -13.34 39.02
N PHE A 472 2.13 -13.98 38.16
CA PHE A 472 1.00 -14.82 38.54
C PHE A 472 1.29 -16.32 38.39
N GLY A 473 2.49 -16.76 38.01
CA GLY A 473 2.80 -18.17 37.75
C GLY A 473 2.58 -19.14 38.93
N PHE A 474 2.34 -18.62 40.13
CA PHE A 474 2.01 -19.36 41.36
C PHE A 474 0.62 -19.03 41.90
N TYR A 475 -0.20 -18.31 41.13
CA TYR A 475 -1.55 -17.88 41.50
C TYR A 475 -2.53 -19.02 41.28
N ASN A 476 -3.47 -19.21 42.22
CA ASN A 476 -4.56 -20.17 42.06
C ASN A 476 -5.82 -19.44 41.55
N PRO A 477 -6.46 -19.92 40.47
CA PRO A 477 -6.14 -21.14 39.73
C PRO A 477 -5.00 -20.99 38.70
N TYR A 478 -4.00 -21.89 38.78
CA TYR A 478 -2.83 -21.87 37.89
C TYR A 478 -3.15 -22.17 36.42
N TRP A 479 -4.20 -22.98 36.18
CA TRP A 479 -4.66 -23.31 34.83
C TRP A 479 -5.05 -22.05 34.04
N LEU A 480 -5.53 -20.99 34.72
CA LEU A 480 -5.90 -19.74 34.06
C LEU A 480 -4.67 -18.99 33.53
N VAL A 481 -3.57 -19.05 34.28
CA VAL A 481 -2.27 -18.48 33.88
C VAL A 481 -1.65 -19.30 32.74
N ASP A 482 -1.84 -20.62 32.75
CA ASP A 482 -1.40 -21.48 31.66
C ASP A 482 -2.14 -21.19 30.35
N ILE A 483 -3.48 -21.04 30.40
CA ILE A 483 -4.29 -20.64 29.25
C ILE A 483 -3.80 -19.30 28.68
N ALA A 484 -3.51 -18.33 29.54
CA ALA A 484 -3.04 -17.02 29.08
C ALA A 484 -1.65 -17.10 28.41
N ASN A 485 -0.72 -17.89 28.94
CA ASN A 485 0.60 -18.08 28.31
C ASN A 485 0.54 -18.91 27.01
N ILE A 486 -0.37 -19.88 26.92
CA ILE A 486 -0.65 -20.60 25.67
C ILE A 486 -1.23 -19.63 24.63
N ALA A 487 -2.19 -18.79 25.02
CA ALA A 487 -2.77 -17.77 24.15
C ALA A 487 -1.71 -16.77 23.66
N ILE A 488 -0.78 -16.32 24.52
CA ILE A 488 0.39 -15.53 24.08
C ILE A 488 1.17 -16.28 23.00
N SER A 489 1.49 -17.55 23.24
CA SER A 489 2.28 -18.35 22.29
C SER A 489 1.60 -18.48 20.92
N VAL A 490 0.28 -18.72 20.90
CA VAL A 490 -0.52 -18.77 19.66
C VAL A 490 -0.60 -17.40 18.97
N HIS A 491 -0.81 -16.32 19.73
CA HIS A 491 -0.78 -14.96 19.19
C HIS A 491 0.56 -14.65 18.50
N LEU A 492 1.68 -14.99 19.15
CA LEU A 492 3.02 -14.74 18.62
C LEU A 492 3.31 -15.55 17.34
N VAL A 493 2.66 -16.70 17.13
CA VAL A 493 2.74 -17.42 15.85
C VAL A 493 2.15 -16.59 14.71
N GLY A 494 0.96 -16.00 14.91
CA GLY A 494 0.34 -15.14 13.90
C GLY A 494 1.10 -13.84 13.69
N ALA A 495 1.59 -13.21 14.77
CA ALA A 495 2.42 -12.01 14.71
C ALA A 495 3.71 -12.25 13.91
N TYR A 496 4.37 -13.40 14.11
CA TYR A 496 5.58 -13.74 13.38
C TYR A 496 5.33 -13.82 11.88
N GLN A 497 4.28 -14.52 11.46
CA GLN A 497 3.94 -14.65 10.04
C GLN A 497 3.60 -13.30 9.42
N VAL A 498 2.78 -12.50 10.10
CA VAL A 498 2.43 -11.15 9.64
C VAL A 498 3.68 -10.27 9.47
N CYS A 499 4.60 -10.26 10.44
CA CYS A 499 5.80 -9.42 10.38
C CYS A 499 6.87 -9.94 9.41
N CYS A 500 6.98 -11.25 9.19
CA CYS A 500 8.08 -11.83 8.40
C CYS A 500 7.75 -12.03 6.91
N GLN A 501 6.49 -11.97 6.51
CA GLN A 501 6.09 -12.11 5.10
C GLN A 501 6.79 -11.12 4.13
N PRO A 502 6.99 -9.84 4.48
CA PRO A 502 7.78 -8.93 3.63
C PRO A 502 9.23 -9.39 3.45
N LEU A 503 9.80 -10.01 4.48
CA LEU A 503 11.15 -10.57 4.44
C LEU A 503 11.20 -11.84 3.57
N PHE A 504 10.20 -12.73 3.68
CA PHE A 504 10.09 -13.93 2.84
C PHE A 504 9.97 -13.56 1.36
N ALA A 505 9.05 -12.66 1.02
CA ALA A 505 8.86 -12.18 -0.34
C ALA A 505 10.14 -11.55 -0.93
N PHE A 506 10.92 -10.85 -0.09
CA PHE A 506 12.21 -10.31 -0.50
C PHE A 506 13.23 -11.42 -0.81
N ILE A 507 13.41 -12.39 0.10
CA ILE A 507 14.37 -13.48 -0.07
C ILE A 507 14.01 -14.35 -1.27
N GLU A 508 12.74 -14.71 -1.43
CA GLU A 508 12.26 -15.52 -2.55
C GLU A 508 12.48 -14.83 -3.89
N LYS A 509 12.18 -13.52 -3.96
CA LYS A 509 12.43 -12.73 -5.17
C LYS A 509 13.92 -12.71 -5.50
N THR A 510 14.79 -12.48 -4.52
CA THR A 510 16.25 -12.45 -4.73
C THR A 510 16.82 -13.82 -5.08
N ALA A 511 16.22 -14.92 -4.60
CA ALA A 511 16.62 -16.27 -4.97
C ALA A 511 16.17 -16.70 -6.38
N ALA A 512 15.13 -16.05 -6.91
CA ALA A 512 14.61 -16.30 -8.25
C ALA A 512 15.29 -15.46 -9.35
N GLU A 513 15.98 -14.38 -8.97
CA GLU A 513 16.86 -13.56 -9.82
C GLU A 513 18.25 -14.21 -9.94
#